data_AF-A0A7W4K1T2-F1
#
_entry.id   AF-A0A7W4K1T2-F1
#
_cell.length_a   1.000
_cell.length_b   1.000
_cell.length_c   1.000
_cell.angle_alpha   90.00
_cell.angle_beta   90.00
_cell.angle_gamma   90.00
#
_symmetry.space_group_name_H-M   'P 1'
#
loop_
_entity.id
_entity.type
_entity.pdbx_description
1 polymer ?
#
loop_
_entity_poly.entity_id
_entity_poly.type
_entity_poly.pdbx_seq_one_letter_code
_entity_poly.pdbx_strand_id
1 'polypeptide(L)'
;MAGEVLVEQGETILRLYVLPPEEAQVGVLLPLDTLFEVRVQATLRLWRALNGRSPGHDPARLSPDRISRLILALRTLDGLDGGVSQREIAGVLFGQKVSTTDWLSHDLHFRMKRLVRFARGLTDGGYRRLLRHPFRGR
;
A
#
# COMPACT_ATOMS: atom_id res chain seq x y z
N MET A 1 -23.67 10.27 19.02
CA MET A 1 -23.45 9.50 17.76
C MET A 1 -21.94 9.36 17.57
N ALA A 2 -21.43 8.16 17.28
CA ALA A 2 -20.00 7.96 17.06
C ALA A 2 -19.58 8.72 15.79
N GLY A 3 -18.66 9.66 15.94
CA GLY A 3 -18.16 10.49 14.85
C GLY A 3 -16.87 9.91 14.30
N GLU A 4 -16.72 9.90 12.98
CA GLU A 4 -15.47 9.55 12.32
C GLU A 4 -14.73 10.83 11.93
N VAL A 5 -13.45 10.94 12.31
CA VAL A 5 -12.60 12.09 11.96
C VAL A 5 -11.34 11.59 11.26
N LEU A 6 -11.07 12.14 10.08
CA LEU A 6 -9.79 11.98 9.40
C LEU A 6 -8.88 13.15 9.80
N VAL A 7 -7.71 12.84 10.34
CA VAL A 7 -6.69 13.83 10.70
C VAL A 7 -5.51 13.67 9.75
N GLU A 8 -5.20 14.74 9.02
CA GLU A 8 -4.04 14.80 8.11
C GLU A 8 -2.92 15.60 8.79
N GLN A 9 -1.75 14.97 8.97
CA GLN A 9 -0.54 15.57 9.54
C GLN A 9 0.65 15.21 8.66
N GLY A 10 1.06 16.12 7.77
CA GLY A 10 2.11 15.88 6.78
C GLY A 10 1.72 14.77 5.80
N GLU A 11 2.57 13.75 5.61
CA GLU A 11 2.26 12.56 4.77
C GLU A 11 1.40 11.50 5.47
N THR A 12 0.99 11.74 6.73
CA THR A 12 0.25 10.74 7.52
C THR A 12 -1.23 11.09 7.61
N ILE A 13 -2.09 10.18 7.15
CA ILE A 13 -3.55 10.26 7.31
C ILE A 13 -3.95 9.28 8.43
N LEU A 14 -4.64 9.78 9.46
CA LEU A 14 -5.08 9.00 10.62
C LEU A 14 -6.60 9.03 10.71
N ARG A 15 -7.23 7.85 10.87
CA ARG A 15 -8.68 7.70 10.99
C ARG A 15 -9.06 7.45 12.45
N LEU A 16 -9.84 8.35 13.02
CA LEU A 16 -10.28 8.33 14.42
C LEU A 16 -11.76 7.97 14.50
N TYR A 17 -12.08 7.05 15.40
CA TYR A 17 -13.45 6.78 15.81
C TYR A 17 -13.67 7.40 17.18
N VAL A 18 -14.44 8.49 17.24
CA VAL A 18 -14.74 9.21 18.48
C VAL A 18 -16.05 8.67 19.05
N LEU A 19 -15.98 8.07 20.23
CA LEU A 19 -17.15 7.72 21.05
C LEU A 19 -17.34 8.83 22.11
N PRO A 20 -18.54 9.38 22.31
CA PRO A 20 -18.76 10.45 23.30
C PRO A 20 -18.66 9.90 24.73
N PRO A 21 -18.20 10.71 25.71
CA PRO A 21 -19.01 11.80 26.26
C PRO A 21 -18.32 13.18 26.31
N GLU A 22 -19.15 14.22 26.41
CA GLU A 22 -18.86 15.66 26.23
C GLU A 22 -17.79 16.28 27.16
N GLU A 23 -17.23 15.52 28.11
CA GLU A 23 -16.24 16.01 29.08
C GLU A 23 -15.08 15.02 29.37
N ALA A 24 -15.03 13.86 28.69
CA ALA A 24 -14.01 12.86 28.99
C ALA A 24 -12.70 13.08 28.21
N GLN A 25 -11.57 12.75 28.84
CA GLN A 25 -10.30 12.62 28.15
C GLN A 25 -10.43 11.62 26.99
N VAL A 26 -9.86 11.95 25.83
CA VAL A 26 -9.87 11.09 24.64
C VAL A 26 -9.12 9.79 24.94
N GLY A 27 -9.84 8.67 24.90
CA GLY A 27 -9.29 7.32 25.04
C GLY A 27 -9.23 6.58 23.71
N VAL A 28 -8.29 5.64 23.58
CA VAL A 28 -8.18 4.75 22.40
C VAL A 28 -8.49 3.32 22.81
N LEU A 29 -9.53 2.73 22.22
CA LEU A 29 -9.84 1.32 22.38
C LEU A 29 -9.02 0.49 21.38
N LEU A 30 -8.14 -0.37 21.89
CA LEU A 30 -7.34 -1.27 21.06
C LEU A 30 -7.77 -2.73 21.23
N PRO A 31 -8.28 -3.39 20.16
CA PRO A 31 -8.55 -4.82 20.19
C PRO A 31 -7.27 -5.63 20.46
N LEU A 32 -7.34 -6.61 21.36
CA LEU A 32 -6.27 -7.60 21.58
C LEU A 32 -6.28 -8.66 20.47
N ASP A 33 -6.00 -8.22 19.24
CA ASP A 33 -5.98 -9.06 18.03
C ASP A 33 -4.54 -9.30 17.52
N THR A 34 -4.41 -10.01 16.41
CA THR A 34 -3.11 -10.27 15.75
C THR A 34 -2.41 -9.02 15.23
N LEU A 35 -3.09 -7.88 15.22
CA LEU A 35 -2.56 -6.58 14.81
C LEU A 35 -2.30 -5.65 16.00
N PHE A 36 -2.43 -6.12 17.25
CA PHE A 36 -2.34 -5.29 18.45
C PHE A 36 -1.07 -4.43 18.49
N GLU A 37 0.10 -5.00 18.23
CA GLU A 37 1.37 -4.24 18.21
C GLU A 37 1.37 -3.13 17.16
N VAL A 38 0.83 -3.38 15.96
CA VAL A 38 0.69 -2.37 14.91
C VAL A 38 -0.22 -1.25 15.36
N ARG A 39 -1.35 -1.60 16.01
CA ARG A 39 -2.30 -0.62 16.52
C ARG A 39 -1.73 0.22 17.66
N VAL A 40 -0.93 -0.38 18.56
CA VAL A 40 -0.22 0.34 19.63
C VAL A 40 0.77 1.34 19.02
N GLN A 41 1.57 0.92 18.04
CA GLN A 41 2.51 1.82 17.37
C GLN A 41 1.80 2.96 16.65
N ALA A 42 0.72 2.67 15.91
CA ALA A 42 -0.10 3.69 15.26
C ALA A 42 -0.70 4.68 16.28
N THR A 43 -1.17 4.18 17.42
CA THR A 43 -1.73 4.99 18.52
C THR A 43 -0.69 5.91 19.13
N LEU A 44 0.52 5.41 19.41
CA LEU A 44 1.61 6.24 19.93
C LEU A 44 2.02 7.34 18.92
N ARG A 45 2.06 7.01 17.63
CA ARG A 45 2.35 7.98 16.57
C ARG A 45 1.27 9.06 16.47
N LEU A 46 0.00 8.66 16.54
CA LEU A 46 -1.14 9.57 16.60
C LEU A 46 -1.05 10.51 17.80
N TRP A 47 -0.85 9.97 18.99
CA TRP A 47 -0.75 10.78 20.21
C TRP A 47 0.39 11.78 20.12
N ARG A 48 1.57 11.38 19.61
CA ARG A 48 2.69 12.30 19.37
C ARG A 48 2.30 13.43 18.42
N ALA A 49 1.69 13.09 17.28
CA ALA A 49 1.27 14.07 16.27
C ALA A 49 0.26 15.08 16.84
N LEU A 50 -0.75 14.60 17.57
CA LEU A 50 -1.76 15.46 18.22
C LEU A 50 -1.16 16.40 19.28
N ASN A 51 -0.02 16.03 19.88
CA ASN A 51 0.70 16.85 20.85
C ASN A 51 1.81 17.70 20.22
N GLY A 52 1.80 17.88 18.89
CA GLY A 52 2.81 18.69 18.17
C GLY A 52 4.21 18.08 18.16
N ARG A 53 4.34 16.79 18.48
CA ARG A 53 5.61 16.07 18.47
C ARG A 53 5.79 15.31 17.16
N SER A 54 7.04 15.10 16.76
CA SER A 54 7.34 14.21 15.64
C SER A 54 6.74 12.81 15.91
N PRO A 55 5.96 12.23 14.98
CA PRO A 55 5.40 10.89 15.12
C PRO A 55 6.48 9.81 15.34
N GLY A 56 7.69 10.06 14.83
CA GLY A 56 8.80 9.10 14.80
C GLY A 56 8.82 8.30 13.48
N HIS A 57 9.73 7.33 13.40
CA HIS A 57 9.90 6.48 12.21
C HIS A 57 8.61 5.75 11.85
N ASP A 58 8.25 5.75 10.56
CA ASP A 58 7.13 4.98 10.05
C ASP A 58 7.51 3.50 9.90
N PRO A 59 6.98 2.58 10.73
CA PRO A 59 7.25 1.15 10.56
C PRO A 59 6.75 0.64 9.21
N ALA A 60 5.70 1.24 8.62
CA ALA A 60 5.17 0.81 7.33
C ALA A 60 5.94 1.39 6.12
N ARG A 61 7.06 2.10 6.35
CA ARG A 61 7.81 2.75 5.26
C ARG A 61 8.31 1.71 4.25
N LEU A 62 7.90 1.88 3.00
CA LEU A 62 8.35 1.03 1.90
C LEU A 62 9.71 1.51 1.38
N SER A 63 10.55 0.56 0.95
CA SER A 63 11.79 0.90 0.25
C SER A 63 11.50 1.46 -1.15
N PRO A 64 12.39 2.30 -1.71
CA PRO A 64 12.22 2.84 -3.07
C PRO A 64 11.93 1.76 -4.12
N ASP A 65 12.63 0.63 -4.08
CA ASP A 65 12.39 -0.48 -5.02
C ASP A 65 10.99 -1.09 -4.89
N ARG A 66 10.46 -1.17 -3.67
CA ARG A 66 9.09 -1.65 -3.44
C ARG A 66 8.07 -0.67 -4.01
N ILE A 67 8.28 0.63 -3.78
CA ILE A 67 7.44 1.69 -4.35
C ILE A 67 7.45 1.61 -5.88
N SER A 68 8.63 1.56 -6.50
CA SER A 68 8.78 1.41 -7.95
C SER A 68 8.06 0.17 -8.49
N ARG A 69 8.16 -0.97 -7.79
CA ARG A 69 7.48 -2.20 -8.19
C ARG A 69 5.95 -2.11 -8.06
N LEU A 70 5.43 -1.43 -7.04
CA LEU A 70 4.00 -1.17 -6.88
C LEU A 70 3.48 -0.23 -7.97
N ILE A 71 4.23 0.82 -8.31
CA ILE A 71 3.90 1.73 -9.42
C ILE A 71 3.82 0.96 -10.75
N LEU A 72 4.79 0.09 -11.02
CA LEU A 72 4.77 -0.76 -12.21
C LEU A 72 3.55 -1.69 -12.22
N ALA A 73 3.14 -2.21 -11.06
CA ALA A 73 1.96 -3.06 -10.94
C ALA A 73 0.66 -2.28 -11.24
N LEU A 74 0.52 -1.07 -10.69
CA LEU A 74 -0.61 -0.18 -10.97
C LEU A 74 -0.71 0.14 -12.46
N ARG A 75 0.37 0.64 -13.06
CA ARG A 75 0.40 0.96 -14.51
C ARG A 75 0.14 -0.26 -15.39
N THR A 76 0.55 -1.44 -14.94
CA THR A 76 0.23 -2.70 -15.63
C THR A 76 -1.27 -2.97 -15.63
N LEU A 77 -1.95 -2.77 -14.49
CA LEU A 77 -3.40 -2.93 -14.40
C LEU A 77 -4.11 -1.92 -15.29
N ASP A 78 -3.73 -0.64 -15.21
CA ASP A 78 -4.32 0.43 -16.04
C ASP A 78 -4.22 0.08 -17.53
N GLY A 79 -3.06 -0.41 -17.98
CA GLY A 79 -2.88 -0.84 -19.37
C GLY A 79 -3.73 -2.06 -19.74
N LEU A 80 -3.83 -3.05 -18.87
CA LEU A 80 -4.65 -4.25 -19.10
C LEU A 80 -6.14 -3.91 -19.14
N ASP A 81 -6.61 -3.05 -18.24
CA ASP A 81 -8.00 -2.59 -18.19
C ASP A 81 -8.35 -1.72 -19.41
N GLY A 82 -7.36 -0.99 -19.93
CA GLY A 82 -7.44 -0.29 -21.21
C GLY A 82 -7.36 -1.19 -22.45
N GLY A 83 -7.28 -2.52 -22.30
CA GLY A 83 -7.21 -3.48 -23.41
C GLY A 83 -5.86 -3.54 -24.14
N VAL A 84 -4.82 -2.90 -23.59
CA VAL A 84 -3.48 -2.88 -24.18
C VAL A 84 -2.80 -4.24 -24.00
N SER A 85 -2.12 -4.73 -25.04
CA SER A 85 -1.46 -6.03 -24.94
C SER A 85 -0.27 -6.00 -23.95
N GLN A 86 0.01 -7.12 -23.28
CA GLN A 86 1.17 -7.22 -22.37
C GLN A 86 2.49 -6.84 -23.04
N ARG A 87 2.63 -7.11 -24.35
CA ARG A 87 3.81 -6.76 -25.14
C ARG A 87 3.96 -5.25 -25.30
N GLU A 88 2.86 -4.55 -25.59
CA GLU A 88 2.86 -3.09 -25.72
C GLU A 88 3.07 -2.42 -24.36
N ILE A 89 2.41 -2.91 -23.30
CA ILE A 89 2.63 -2.45 -21.93
C ILE A 89 4.11 -2.60 -21.56
N ALA A 90 4.72 -3.76 -21.83
CA ALA A 90 6.14 -3.99 -21.55
C ALA A 90 7.04 -3.04 -22.35
N GLY A 91 6.69 -2.73 -23.60
CA GLY A 91 7.40 -1.75 -24.41
C GLY A 91 7.43 -0.35 -23.80
N VAL A 92 6.32 0.08 -23.20
CA VAL A 92 6.24 1.38 -22.51
C VAL A 92 6.92 1.34 -21.15
N LEU A 93 6.66 0.31 -20.33
CA LEU A 93 7.16 0.24 -18.95
C LEU A 93 8.67 -0.02 -18.86
N PHE A 94 9.24 -0.76 -19.80
CA PHE A 94 10.64 -1.15 -19.79
C PHE A 94 11.46 -0.50 -20.91
N GLY A 95 10.84 0.32 -21.77
CA GLY A 95 11.51 1.00 -22.88
C GLY A 95 12.04 0.05 -23.96
N GLN A 96 11.58 -1.19 -24.00
CA GLN A 96 12.09 -2.23 -24.89
C GLN A 96 10.98 -2.80 -25.77
N LYS A 97 11.05 -2.52 -27.08
CA LYS A 97 10.11 -3.06 -28.06
C LYS A 97 10.57 -4.43 -28.53
N VAL A 98 9.68 -5.42 -28.42
CA VAL A 98 9.90 -6.78 -28.91
C VAL A 98 8.90 -7.04 -30.04
N SER A 99 9.37 -7.69 -31.11
CA SER A 99 8.52 -8.08 -32.23
C SER A 99 7.42 -9.05 -31.77
N THR A 100 6.32 -9.14 -32.50
CA THR A 100 5.25 -10.09 -32.16
C THR A 100 5.73 -11.54 -32.23
N THR A 101 6.60 -11.85 -33.20
CA THR A 101 7.15 -13.20 -33.42
C THR A 101 8.07 -13.64 -32.29
N ASP A 102 8.90 -12.72 -31.78
CA ASP A 102 9.90 -13.03 -30.75
C ASP A 102 9.32 -12.95 -29.32
N TRP A 103 8.12 -12.38 -29.16
CA TRP A 103 7.56 -12.07 -27.85
C TRP A 103 7.53 -13.28 -26.91
N LEU A 104 7.04 -14.43 -27.37
CA LEU A 104 6.84 -15.60 -26.51
C LEU A 104 8.15 -16.20 -25.98
N SER A 105 9.24 -16.08 -26.76
CA SER A 105 10.57 -16.59 -26.41
C SER A 105 11.46 -15.55 -25.68
N HIS A 106 11.10 -14.26 -25.73
CA HIS A 106 11.87 -13.18 -25.11
C HIS A 106 11.70 -13.16 -23.57
N ASP A 107 12.77 -12.83 -22.84
CA ASP A 107 12.77 -12.73 -21.37
C ASP A 107 11.73 -11.71 -20.82
N LEU A 108 11.47 -10.64 -21.58
CA LEU A 108 10.52 -9.59 -21.28
C LEU A 108 9.09 -10.12 -21.13
N HIS A 109 8.71 -11.16 -21.89
CA HIS A 109 7.42 -11.82 -21.74
C HIS A 109 7.28 -12.48 -20.36
N PHE A 110 8.32 -13.20 -19.90
CA PHE A 110 8.30 -13.81 -18.57
C PHE A 110 8.35 -12.77 -17.45
N ARG A 111 9.12 -11.68 -17.64
CA ARG A 111 9.14 -10.54 -16.71
C ARG A 111 7.76 -9.91 -16.59
N MET A 112 7.10 -9.68 -17.73
CA MET A 112 5.74 -9.12 -17.78
C MET A 112 4.73 -10.07 -17.13
N LYS A 113 4.78 -11.36 -17.44
CA LYS A 113 3.91 -12.38 -16.83
C LYS A 113 4.02 -12.41 -15.30
N ARG A 114 5.23 -12.28 -14.76
CA ARG A 114 5.45 -12.15 -13.30
C ARG A 114 4.88 -10.85 -12.73
N LEU A 115 5.02 -9.73 -13.46
CA LEU A 115 4.48 -8.44 -13.06
C LEU A 115 2.94 -8.45 -13.06
N VAL A 116 2.31 -9.02 -14.09
CA VAL A 116 0.85 -9.19 -14.17
C VAL A 116 0.34 -10.04 -13.02
N ARG A 117 1.01 -11.17 -12.71
CA ARG A 117 0.63 -12.01 -11.56
C ARG A 117 0.75 -11.23 -10.25
N PHE A 118 1.83 -10.47 -10.07
CA PHE A 118 2.00 -9.64 -8.89
C PHE A 118 0.91 -8.58 -8.79
N ALA A 119 0.58 -7.89 -9.88
CA ALA A 119 -0.43 -6.85 -9.93
C ALA A 119 -1.83 -7.38 -9.62
N ARG A 120 -2.23 -8.50 -10.22
CA ARG A 120 -3.50 -9.17 -9.90
C ARG A 120 -3.54 -9.67 -8.46
N GLY A 121 -2.42 -10.22 -7.97
CA GLY A 121 -2.31 -10.60 -6.56
C GLY A 121 -2.52 -9.43 -5.59
N LEU A 122 -2.17 -8.21 -6.00
CA LEU A 122 -2.49 -7.01 -5.22
C LEU A 122 -4.01 -6.74 -5.24
N THR A 123 -4.66 -6.73 -6.41
CA THR A 123 -6.11 -6.48 -6.53
C THR A 123 -6.95 -7.53 -5.81
N ASP A 124 -6.50 -8.78 -5.77
CA ASP A 124 -7.15 -9.91 -5.11
C ASP A 124 -7.04 -9.86 -3.55
N GLY A 125 -6.85 -8.66 -2.99
CA GLY A 125 -6.72 -8.42 -1.55
C GLY A 125 -5.30 -8.45 -1.01
N GLY A 126 -4.30 -8.74 -1.84
CA GLY A 126 -2.88 -8.71 -1.44
C GLY A 126 -2.41 -7.33 -1.00
N TYR A 127 -3.03 -6.26 -1.50
CA TYR A 127 -2.73 -4.87 -1.09
C TYR A 127 -2.86 -4.66 0.43
N ARG A 128 -3.75 -5.41 1.12
CA ARG A 128 -3.94 -5.30 2.57
C ARG A 128 -2.68 -5.65 3.38
N ARG A 129 -1.75 -6.41 2.79
CA ARG A 129 -0.47 -6.73 3.42
C ARG A 129 0.45 -5.51 3.52
N LEU A 130 0.25 -4.48 2.68
CA LEU A 130 0.98 -3.21 2.77
C LEU A 130 0.68 -2.46 4.08
N LEU A 131 -0.46 -2.75 4.71
CA LEU A 131 -0.90 -2.15 5.96
C LEU A 131 -0.38 -2.89 7.20
N ARG A 132 0.34 -4.01 7.03
CA ARG A 132 0.81 -4.86 8.12
C ARG A 132 2.33 -4.76 8.26
N HIS A 133 2.81 -4.38 9.45
CA HIS A 133 4.24 -4.36 9.78
C HIS A 133 4.52 -5.14 11.09
N PRO A 134 5.65 -5.85 11.26
CA PRO A 134 6.63 -6.17 10.23
C PRO A 134 5.99 -6.99 9.13
N PHE A 135 6.32 -6.64 7.87
CA PHE A 135 5.87 -7.39 6.72
C PHE A 135 6.50 -8.78 6.77
N ARG A 136 5.83 -9.73 7.41
CA ARG A 136 6.20 -11.15 7.37
C ARG A 136 5.53 -11.75 6.14
N GLY A 137 6.12 -11.48 4.98
CA GLY A 137 5.79 -12.19 3.75
C GLY A 137 6.61 -13.47 3.68
N ARG A 138 5.94 -14.63 3.66
CA ARG A 138 6.43 -15.75 2.85
C ARG A 138 6.12 -15.44 1.40
#